data_AF-A0A0F2DK86-F1
#
_entry.id   AF-A0A0F2DK86-F1
#
_cell.length_a   1.000
_cell.length_b   1.000
_cell.length_c   1.000
_cell.angle_alpha   90.00
_cell.angle_beta   90.00
_cell.angle_gamma   90.00
#
_symmetry.space_group_name_H-M   'P 1'
#
loop_
_entity.id
_entity.type
_entity.pdbx_description
1 polymer ?
#
loop_
_entity_poly.entity_id
_entity_poly.type
_entity_poly.pdbx_seq_one_letter_code
_entity_poly.pdbx_strand_id
1 'polypeptide(L)'
;MTIQNKTMLITYSDSLGNNLKDLYENLEEHFGDAIGGVHLLPFFPSTGDRGFAPVDYDEVDPAFGDWEDVKRLGEKYYLMFDFMINHLSRQSKYYKDYQEKHEASEFKDLFLNWDKFWPGNRPTQADVDLIYKRKDRAPKQEILFADGSVEHLWNTFGEEQIDLDVTKEVTMAFIRKTIQHLASNGCDLIRLDAFAYAVKKLDTNDFFVEPDIWNLLDKVRDIAAEYGTELLPEIHEHYSIQFKIADHDYYVYDFALPMVTLYTLYSSRTERLAK
;
A
#
# COMPACT_ATOMS: atom_id res chain seq x y z
N MET A 1 -10.85 -8.22 -18.74
CA MET A 1 -10.68 -8.44 -17.29
C MET A 1 -9.96 -9.76 -17.11
N THR A 2 -8.74 -9.71 -16.62
CA THR A 2 -7.94 -10.89 -16.27
C THR A 2 -8.41 -11.53 -14.95
N ILE A 3 -9.03 -10.74 -14.06
CA ILE A 3 -9.66 -11.21 -12.82
C ILE A 3 -10.89 -12.07 -13.13
N GLN A 4 -10.92 -13.26 -12.54
CA GLN A 4 -12.00 -14.22 -12.72
C GLN A 4 -12.90 -14.26 -11.48
N ASN A 5 -14.20 -14.50 -11.66
CA ASN A 5 -15.12 -14.78 -10.56
C ASN A 5 -14.88 -16.20 -10.00
N LYS A 6 -13.74 -16.36 -9.32
CA LYS A 6 -13.28 -17.56 -8.63
C LYS A 6 -12.66 -17.15 -7.30
N THR A 7 -12.64 -18.08 -6.34
CA THR A 7 -12.00 -17.88 -5.03
C THR A 7 -10.54 -17.44 -5.20
N MET A 8 -10.13 -16.46 -4.40
CA MET A 8 -8.74 -16.05 -4.28
C MET A 8 -8.17 -16.56 -2.96
N LEU A 9 -6.92 -17.02 -2.98
CA LEU A 9 -6.13 -17.30 -1.78
C LEU A 9 -5.29 -16.08 -1.41
N ILE A 10 -5.29 -15.69 -0.13
CA ILE A 10 -4.35 -14.70 0.42
C ILE A 10 -3.27 -15.47 1.19
N THR A 11 -2.00 -15.30 0.85
CA THR A 11 -0.89 -16.02 1.49
C THR A 11 0.39 -15.20 1.46
N TYR A 12 1.29 -15.45 2.43
CA TYR A 12 2.68 -15.04 2.30
C TYR A 12 3.44 -16.04 1.43
N SER A 13 4.56 -15.59 0.86
CA SER A 13 5.49 -16.42 0.09
C SER A 13 6.07 -17.59 0.89
N ASP A 14 6.04 -17.51 2.21
CA ASP A 14 6.67 -18.45 3.16
C ASP A 14 5.67 -19.12 4.14
N SER A 15 4.35 -18.95 3.94
CA SER A 15 3.36 -19.53 4.88
C SER A 15 2.78 -20.88 4.46
N LEU A 16 2.93 -21.26 3.20
CA LEU A 16 2.57 -22.58 2.65
C LEU A 16 3.80 -23.20 1.99
N GLY A 17 4.79 -23.56 2.81
CA GLY A 17 6.14 -23.89 2.37
C GLY A 17 7.16 -22.90 2.94
N ASN A 18 8.34 -22.78 2.34
CA ASN A 18 9.38 -21.86 2.79
C ASN A 18 9.64 -20.69 1.82
N ASN A 19 9.16 -20.78 0.57
CA ASN A 19 9.46 -19.83 -0.51
C ASN A 19 8.42 -19.99 -1.66
N LEU A 20 8.55 -19.20 -2.72
CA LEU A 20 7.61 -19.19 -3.85
C LEU A 20 7.53 -20.51 -4.63
N LYS A 21 8.61 -21.30 -4.68
CA LYS A 21 8.62 -22.63 -5.32
C LYS A 21 7.82 -23.63 -4.50
N ASP A 22 8.06 -23.68 -3.20
CA ASP A 22 7.28 -24.52 -2.28
C ASP A 22 5.79 -24.09 -2.30
N LEU A 23 5.52 -22.79 -2.34
CA LEU A 23 4.16 -22.27 -2.48
C LEU A 23 3.50 -22.80 -3.76
N TYR A 24 4.15 -22.65 -4.91
CA TYR A 24 3.65 -23.16 -6.19
C TYR A 24 3.33 -24.67 -6.11
N GLU A 25 4.26 -25.47 -5.57
CA GLU A 25 4.08 -26.92 -5.42
C GLU A 25 2.90 -27.27 -4.50
N ASN A 26 2.76 -26.58 -3.36
CA ASN A 26 1.63 -26.78 -2.44
C ASN A 26 0.29 -26.36 -3.06
N LEU A 27 0.25 -25.29 -3.86
CA LEU A 27 -0.97 -24.88 -4.58
C LEU A 27 -1.39 -25.94 -5.61
N GLU A 28 -0.43 -26.49 -6.37
CA GLU A 28 -0.70 -27.55 -7.33
C GLU A 28 -1.18 -28.84 -6.67
N GLU A 29 -0.54 -29.24 -5.57
CA GLU A 29 -0.84 -30.52 -4.90
C GLU A 29 -2.16 -30.48 -4.12
N HIS A 30 -2.46 -29.37 -3.45
CA HIS A 30 -3.52 -29.33 -2.44
C HIS A 30 -4.74 -28.48 -2.82
N PHE A 31 -4.59 -27.51 -3.72
CA PHE A 31 -5.68 -26.57 -4.05
C PHE A 31 -6.20 -26.77 -5.47
N GLY A 32 -5.31 -26.95 -6.46
CA GLY A 32 -5.67 -27.17 -7.86
C GLY A 32 -6.66 -26.10 -8.37
N ASP A 33 -7.78 -26.52 -8.95
CA ASP A 33 -8.77 -25.62 -9.55
C ASP A 33 -9.73 -24.94 -8.55
N ALA A 34 -9.57 -25.19 -7.25
CA ALA A 34 -10.44 -24.59 -6.21
C ALA A 34 -10.23 -23.06 -6.08
N ILE A 35 -9.06 -22.57 -6.49
CA ILE A 35 -8.72 -21.15 -6.51
C ILE A 35 -8.47 -20.69 -7.95
N GLY A 36 -8.80 -19.44 -8.24
CA GLY A 36 -8.49 -18.81 -9.53
C GLY A 36 -7.41 -17.75 -9.44
N GLY A 37 -7.13 -17.23 -8.24
CA GLY A 37 -6.17 -16.16 -8.03
C GLY A 37 -5.44 -16.26 -6.69
N VAL A 38 -4.31 -15.57 -6.62
CA VAL A 38 -3.45 -15.51 -5.43
C VAL A 38 -3.12 -14.05 -5.13
N HIS A 39 -3.53 -13.58 -3.94
CA HIS A 39 -2.94 -12.40 -3.33
C HIS A 39 -1.68 -12.82 -2.60
N LEU A 40 -0.55 -12.50 -3.21
CA LEU A 40 0.76 -12.68 -2.61
C LEU A 40 1.06 -11.45 -1.77
N LEU A 41 0.99 -11.61 -0.44
CA LEU A 41 1.36 -10.58 0.53
C LEU A 41 2.83 -10.14 0.31
N PRO A 42 3.24 -8.95 0.79
CA PRO A 42 4.44 -8.30 0.28
C PRO A 42 5.68 -9.20 0.32
N PHE A 43 6.28 -9.38 -0.85
CA PHE A 43 7.37 -10.33 -1.12
C PHE A 43 8.65 -9.64 -1.59
N PHE A 44 8.71 -8.31 -1.45
CA PHE A 44 9.88 -7.48 -1.74
C PHE A 44 10.82 -7.42 -0.53
N PRO A 45 12.10 -7.07 -0.72
CA PRO A 45 12.99 -6.76 0.39
C PRO A 45 12.37 -5.69 1.28
N SER A 46 12.26 -5.96 2.58
CA SER A 46 11.59 -5.10 3.55
C SER A 46 12.39 -4.96 4.84
N THR A 47 12.26 -3.82 5.51
CA THR A 47 12.95 -3.56 6.78
C THR A 47 12.05 -3.68 8.00
N GLY A 48 10.79 -4.04 7.81
CA GLY A 48 9.84 -4.15 8.91
C GLY A 48 8.46 -4.64 8.49
N ASP A 49 7.60 -4.75 9.49
CA ASP A 49 6.16 -4.98 9.35
C ASP A 49 5.80 -6.15 8.41
N ARG A 50 6.56 -7.25 8.50
CA ARG A 50 6.41 -8.47 7.67
C ARG A 50 6.22 -8.19 6.17
N GLY A 51 6.92 -7.19 5.64
CA GLY A 51 6.90 -6.84 4.21
C GLY A 51 6.29 -5.47 3.87
N PHE A 52 5.55 -4.86 4.80
CA PHE A 52 4.88 -3.56 4.60
C PHE A 52 5.81 -2.35 4.79
N ALA A 53 7.14 -2.54 4.84
CA ALA A 53 8.13 -1.48 4.78
C ALA A 53 9.15 -1.76 3.66
N PRO A 54 8.72 -1.77 2.38
CA PRO A 54 9.56 -2.20 1.26
C PRO A 54 10.71 -1.22 1.01
N VAL A 55 11.89 -1.76 0.73
CA VAL A 55 13.09 -1.02 0.35
C VAL A 55 12.98 -0.54 -1.09
N ASP A 56 12.52 -1.42 -1.98
CA ASP A 56 12.04 -1.08 -3.31
C ASP A 56 11.06 -2.15 -3.79
N TYR A 57 10.60 -2.01 -5.03
CA TYR A 57 9.68 -2.92 -5.72
C TYR A 57 10.32 -3.55 -6.95
N ASP A 58 11.62 -3.31 -7.18
CA ASP A 58 12.29 -3.70 -8.43
C ASP A 58 12.67 -5.19 -8.38
N GLU A 59 12.94 -5.74 -7.18
CA GLU A 59 13.34 -7.14 -6.96
C GLU A 59 12.44 -7.87 -5.94
N VAL A 60 12.33 -9.19 -6.11
CA VAL A 60 11.74 -10.09 -5.10
C VAL A 60 12.77 -10.32 -4.00
N ASP A 61 12.34 -10.44 -2.75
CA ASP A 61 13.26 -10.79 -1.66
C ASP A 61 13.94 -12.14 -1.98
N PRO A 62 15.29 -12.19 -2.02
CA PRO A 62 16.01 -13.42 -2.35
C PRO A 62 15.71 -14.61 -1.42
N ALA A 63 15.19 -14.35 -0.21
CA ALA A 63 14.72 -15.41 0.69
C ALA A 63 13.47 -16.13 0.15
N PHE A 64 12.65 -15.45 -0.66
CA PHE A 64 11.42 -15.99 -1.22
C PHE A 64 11.56 -16.50 -2.66
N GLY A 65 12.51 -15.97 -3.44
CA GLY A 65 12.75 -16.39 -4.82
C GLY A 65 13.09 -15.22 -5.74
N ASP A 66 12.62 -15.28 -6.99
CA ASP A 66 12.78 -14.23 -7.99
C ASP A 66 11.47 -13.96 -8.77
N TRP A 67 11.53 -13.02 -9.71
CA TRP A 67 10.37 -12.69 -10.55
C TRP A 67 9.94 -13.83 -11.48
N GLU A 68 10.82 -14.79 -11.82
CA GLU A 68 10.43 -15.94 -12.64
C GLU A 68 9.57 -16.90 -11.81
N ASP A 69 9.87 -17.06 -10.52
CA ASP A 69 9.02 -17.81 -9.60
C ASP A 69 7.63 -17.16 -9.45
N VAL A 70 7.56 -15.82 -9.40
CA VAL A 70 6.28 -15.08 -9.37
C VAL A 70 5.50 -15.25 -10.67
N LYS A 71 6.15 -15.06 -11.84
CA LYS A 71 5.51 -15.22 -13.15
C LYS A 71 4.98 -16.64 -13.35
N ARG A 72 5.66 -17.65 -12.83
CA ARG A 72 5.21 -19.04 -12.85
C ARG A 72 3.88 -19.24 -12.12
N LEU A 73 3.64 -18.53 -11.00
CA LEU A 73 2.31 -18.50 -10.37
C LEU A 73 1.28 -17.86 -11.32
N GLY A 74 1.67 -16.77 -11.99
CA GLY A 74 0.85 -16.02 -12.94
C GLY A 74 0.43 -16.79 -14.19
N GLU A 75 1.13 -17.87 -14.55
CA GLU A 75 0.73 -18.76 -15.65
C GLU A 75 -0.60 -19.49 -15.38
N LYS A 76 -0.95 -19.69 -14.10
CA LYS A 76 -2.13 -20.45 -13.69
C LYS A 76 -3.15 -19.64 -12.91
N TYR A 77 -2.70 -18.68 -12.12
CA TYR A 77 -3.53 -17.88 -11.23
C TYR A 77 -3.44 -16.41 -11.62
N TYR A 78 -4.56 -15.68 -11.58
CA TYR A 78 -4.46 -14.23 -11.62
C TYR A 78 -3.83 -13.72 -10.32
N LEU A 79 -2.93 -12.75 -10.39
CA LEU A 79 -2.12 -12.33 -9.25
C LEU A 79 -2.55 -10.99 -8.70
N MET A 80 -2.55 -10.90 -7.37
CA MET A 80 -2.74 -9.65 -6.65
C MET A 80 -1.51 -9.34 -5.79
N PHE A 81 -1.00 -8.12 -5.90
CA PHE A 81 0.16 -7.65 -5.13
C PHE A 81 -0.20 -6.40 -4.32
N ASP A 82 0.56 -6.17 -3.25
CA ASP A 82 0.50 -4.94 -2.47
C ASP A 82 1.36 -3.84 -3.08
N PHE A 83 0.80 -2.63 -3.13
CA PHE A 83 1.55 -1.40 -3.33
C PHE A 83 1.29 -0.43 -2.18
N MET A 84 2.32 -0.20 -1.36
CA MET A 84 2.32 0.78 -0.28
C MET A 84 2.45 2.19 -0.88
N ILE A 85 1.35 2.69 -1.44
CA ILE A 85 1.28 4.01 -2.11
C ILE A 85 1.53 5.17 -1.13
N ASN A 86 1.31 4.95 0.17
CA ASN A 86 1.53 5.98 1.18
C ASN A 86 3.00 6.19 1.56
N HIS A 87 3.81 5.14 1.58
CA HIS A 87 5.12 5.18 2.24
C HIS A 87 6.14 4.22 1.65
N LEU A 88 7.42 4.48 1.92
CA LEU A 88 8.54 3.61 1.56
C LEU A 88 9.51 3.45 2.74
N SER A 89 10.32 2.40 2.73
CA SER A 89 11.35 2.22 3.75
C SER A 89 12.36 3.36 3.74
N ARG A 90 12.78 3.81 4.93
CA ARG A 90 13.94 4.71 5.08
C ARG A 90 15.28 4.07 4.66
N GLN A 91 15.32 2.76 4.43
CA GLN A 91 16.50 2.09 3.85
C GLN A 91 16.48 2.04 2.33
N SER A 92 15.41 2.54 1.70
CA SER A 92 15.30 2.64 0.24
C SER A 92 16.44 3.44 -0.36
N LYS A 93 16.79 3.10 -1.61
CA LYS A 93 17.78 3.86 -2.39
C LYS A 93 17.40 5.34 -2.52
N TYR A 94 16.10 5.64 -2.59
CA TYR A 94 15.58 6.99 -2.70
C TYR A 94 15.80 7.80 -1.42
N TYR A 95 15.50 7.21 -0.26
CA TYR A 95 15.76 7.87 1.02
C TYR A 95 17.25 8.09 1.23
N LYS A 96 18.08 7.07 0.96
CA LYS A 96 19.54 7.15 1.10
C LYS A 96 20.14 8.21 0.18
N ASP A 97 19.66 8.29 -1.06
CA ASP A 97 20.09 9.33 -2.01
C ASP A 97 19.71 10.73 -1.52
N TYR A 98 18.49 10.91 -1.01
CA TYR A 98 18.08 12.18 -0.41
C TYR A 98 18.89 12.52 0.84
N GLN A 99 19.17 11.55 1.70
CA GLN A 99 19.99 11.72 2.89
C GLN A 99 21.43 12.13 2.54
N GLU A 100 22.01 11.54 1.50
CA GLU A 100 23.39 11.82 1.07
C GLU A 100 23.51 13.16 0.35
N LYS A 101 22.57 13.47 -0.55
CA LYS A 101 22.67 14.61 -1.47
C LYS A 101 21.83 15.82 -1.06
N HIS A 102 20.94 15.67 -0.08
CA HIS A 102 20.04 16.70 0.42
C HIS A 102 19.32 17.43 -0.75
N GLU A 103 19.42 18.75 -0.85
CA GLU A 103 18.78 19.56 -1.91
C GLU A 103 19.25 19.26 -3.34
N ALA A 104 20.37 18.55 -3.51
CA ALA A 104 20.88 18.10 -4.81
C ALA A 104 20.33 16.72 -5.24
N SER A 105 19.57 16.04 -4.38
CA SER A 105 18.90 14.78 -4.73
C SER A 105 17.74 15.03 -5.70
N GLU A 106 17.60 14.14 -6.68
CA GLU A 106 16.41 14.11 -7.55
C GLU A 106 15.16 13.65 -6.79
N PHE A 107 15.32 13.00 -5.63
CA PHE A 107 14.25 12.47 -4.77
C PHE A 107 13.91 13.38 -3.60
N LYS A 108 14.41 14.62 -3.56
CA LYS A 108 14.17 15.54 -2.44
C LYS A 108 12.70 15.88 -2.17
N ASP A 109 11.87 15.80 -3.21
CA ASP A 109 10.42 16.01 -3.14
C ASP A 109 9.64 14.67 -3.12
N LEU A 110 10.31 13.51 -3.07
CA LEU A 110 9.63 12.21 -3.04
C LEU A 110 8.94 11.97 -1.69
N PHE A 111 9.59 12.37 -0.59
CA PHE A 111 9.09 12.19 0.76
C PHE A 111 8.41 13.45 1.28
N LEU A 112 7.33 13.28 2.04
CA LEU A 112 6.62 14.40 2.63
C LEU A 112 7.44 15.00 3.78
N ASN A 113 8.00 16.18 3.54
CA ASN A 113 8.80 16.88 4.53
C ASN A 113 7.90 17.60 5.55
N TRP A 114 7.97 17.17 6.80
CA TRP A 114 7.19 17.73 7.90
C TRP A 114 7.48 19.21 8.09
N ASP A 115 8.75 19.62 8.07
CA ASP A 115 9.13 21.01 8.36
C ASP A 115 8.73 21.96 7.21
N LYS A 116 8.64 21.47 5.97
CA LYS A 116 8.23 22.24 4.77
C LYS A 116 6.72 22.21 4.51
N PHE A 117 5.98 21.24 5.06
CA PHE A 117 4.53 21.11 4.87
C PHE A 117 3.74 22.26 5.54
N TRP A 118 4.20 22.69 6.71
CA TRP A 118 3.49 23.69 7.51
C TRP A 118 3.87 25.13 7.10
N PRO A 119 2.89 26.05 6.96
CA PRO A 119 3.18 27.46 6.79
C PRO A 119 3.75 28.07 8.09
N GLY A 120 4.32 29.28 8.01
CA GLY A 120 4.93 29.94 9.17
C GLY A 120 3.98 30.01 10.39
N ASN A 121 4.53 29.71 11.58
CA ASN A 121 3.83 29.55 12.87
C ASN A 121 2.96 28.28 13.01
N ARG A 122 3.07 27.31 12.09
CA ARG A 122 2.49 25.96 12.20
C ARG A 122 3.60 24.89 12.22
N PRO A 123 3.31 23.68 12.73
CA PRO A 123 2.05 23.25 13.34
C PRO A 123 1.90 23.77 14.77
N THR A 124 0.68 24.17 15.11
CA THR A 124 0.22 24.35 16.49
C THR A 124 -0.15 22.99 17.09
N GLN A 125 -0.36 22.92 18.41
CA GLN A 125 -0.84 21.69 19.05
C GLN A 125 -2.20 21.24 18.48
N ALA A 126 -3.10 22.18 18.18
CA ALA A 126 -4.40 21.86 17.59
C ALA A 126 -4.26 21.24 16.19
N ASP A 127 -3.26 21.67 15.41
CA ASP A 127 -2.97 21.07 14.09
C ASP A 127 -2.52 19.63 14.24
N VAL A 128 -1.56 19.40 15.15
CA VAL A 128 -1.09 18.05 15.44
C VAL A 128 -2.22 17.18 15.97
N ASP A 129 -3.11 17.70 16.82
CA ASP A 129 -4.24 16.97 17.41
C ASP A 129 -5.34 16.63 16.41
N LEU A 130 -5.48 17.40 15.33
CA LEU A 130 -6.44 17.13 14.27
C LEU A 130 -6.06 15.91 13.41
N ILE A 131 -4.76 15.62 13.27
CA ILE A 131 -4.25 14.49 12.47
C ILE A 131 -4.83 13.17 12.99
N TYR A 132 -5.35 12.34 12.09
CA TYR A 132 -5.74 10.97 12.38
C TYR A 132 -4.48 10.10 12.58
N LYS A 133 -4.01 10.02 13.83
CA LYS A 133 -2.75 9.35 14.16
C LYS A 133 -2.91 7.84 14.30
N ARG A 134 -1.86 7.11 13.93
CA ARG A 134 -1.68 5.67 14.22
C ARG A 134 -0.72 5.38 15.37
N LYS A 135 -0.25 6.43 16.05
CA LYS A 135 0.65 6.36 17.19
C LYS A 135 0.39 7.53 18.16
N ASP A 136 0.81 7.38 19.41
CA ASP A 136 0.54 8.36 20.49
C ASP A 136 1.34 9.68 20.37
N ARG A 137 2.10 9.87 19.29
CA ARG A 137 2.96 11.03 19.04
C ARG A 137 2.72 11.58 17.63
N ALA A 138 3.20 12.80 17.37
CA ALA A 138 3.16 13.37 16.03
C ALA A 138 3.84 12.43 15.00
N PRO A 139 3.33 12.33 13.75
CA PRO A 139 3.94 11.53 12.69
C PRO A 139 5.16 12.23 12.11
N LYS A 140 6.18 12.44 12.96
CA LYS A 140 7.40 13.17 12.66
C LYS A 140 8.61 12.29 12.91
N GLN A 141 9.48 12.13 11.90
CA GLN A 141 10.72 11.38 11.94
C GLN A 141 11.90 12.25 11.53
N GLU A 142 12.99 12.22 12.29
CA GLU A 142 14.22 12.95 11.96
C GLU A 142 14.98 12.32 10.79
N ILE A 143 15.50 13.16 9.89
CA ILE A 143 16.51 12.81 8.89
C ILE A 143 17.76 13.67 9.09
N LEU A 144 18.90 13.03 9.34
CA LEU A 144 20.22 13.67 9.41
C LEU A 144 20.91 13.54 8.04
N PHE A 145 21.19 14.66 7.39
CA PHE A 145 21.85 14.71 6.09
C PHE A 145 23.38 14.62 6.22
N ALA A 146 24.05 14.25 5.12
CA ALA A 146 25.51 14.14 5.07
C ALA A 146 26.24 15.47 5.32
N ASP A 147 25.59 16.61 5.07
CA ASP A 147 26.11 17.96 5.37
C ASP A 147 25.97 18.35 6.86
N GLY A 148 25.38 17.47 7.68
CA GLY A 148 25.15 17.67 9.11
C GLY A 148 23.87 18.45 9.43
N SER A 149 23.11 18.89 8.43
CA SER A 149 21.79 19.48 8.64
C SER A 149 20.76 18.42 9.03
N VAL A 150 19.70 18.87 9.68
CA VAL A 150 18.60 18.01 10.16
C VAL A 150 17.28 18.59 9.70
N GLU A 151 16.46 17.75 9.09
CA GLU A 151 15.06 18.03 8.82
C GLU A 151 14.20 16.89 9.38
N HIS A 152 12.89 16.97 9.17
CA HIS A 152 11.98 15.92 9.55
C HIS A 152 11.02 15.55 8.43
N LEU A 153 10.73 14.26 8.31
CA LEU A 153 9.81 13.70 7.35
C LEU A 153 8.58 13.15 8.07
N TRP A 154 7.48 13.08 7.34
CA TRP A 154 6.24 12.51 7.83
C TRP A 154 6.35 10.98 7.92
N ASN A 155 5.94 10.39 9.03
CA ASN A 155 5.85 8.94 9.20
C ASN A 155 4.56 8.54 9.92
N THR A 156 3.51 8.24 9.17
CA THR A 156 2.18 7.93 9.72
C THR A 156 2.22 6.70 10.63
N PHE A 157 3.00 5.69 10.22
CA PHE A 157 3.09 4.39 10.88
C PHE A 157 4.41 4.26 11.69
N GLY A 158 5.24 3.27 11.36
CA GLY A 158 6.50 2.99 12.05
C GLY A 158 7.63 3.97 11.72
N GLU A 159 8.76 3.82 12.42
CA GLU A 159 9.97 4.62 12.19
C GLU A 159 10.65 4.29 10.86
N GLU A 160 10.45 3.08 10.35
CA GLU A 160 10.99 2.63 9.06
C GLU A 160 10.16 3.10 7.86
N GLN A 161 8.91 3.53 8.06
CA GLN A 161 7.96 3.86 6.99
C GLN A 161 7.86 5.38 6.83
N ILE A 162 8.44 5.92 5.76
CA ILE A 162 8.46 7.35 5.48
C ILE A 162 7.43 7.67 4.41
N ASP A 163 6.52 8.58 4.71
CA ASP A 163 5.40 8.91 3.84
C ASP A 163 5.88 9.64 2.57
N LEU A 164 5.28 9.28 1.44
CA LEU A 164 5.51 9.89 0.15
C LEU A 164 4.69 11.17 0.00
N ASP A 165 5.22 12.16 -0.73
CA ASP A 165 4.47 13.36 -1.11
C ASP A 165 3.80 13.15 -2.47
N VAL A 166 2.57 12.64 -2.47
CA VAL A 166 1.79 12.35 -3.69
C VAL A 166 1.39 13.61 -4.48
N THR A 167 1.68 14.81 -3.98
CA THR A 167 1.45 16.06 -4.70
C THR A 167 2.56 16.37 -5.72
N LYS A 168 3.69 15.65 -5.65
CA LYS A 168 4.90 15.93 -6.41
C LYS A 168 5.03 15.05 -7.64
N GLU A 169 5.61 15.61 -8.70
CA GLU A 169 5.81 14.90 -9.97
C GLU A 169 6.76 13.70 -9.83
N VAL A 170 7.82 13.82 -9.01
CA VAL A 170 8.74 12.72 -8.73
C VAL A 170 8.04 11.51 -8.09
N THR A 171 7.08 11.76 -7.21
CA THR A 171 6.27 10.71 -6.56
C THR A 171 5.30 10.07 -7.55
N MET A 172 4.65 10.86 -8.41
CA MET A 172 3.79 10.31 -9.47
C MET A 172 4.59 9.50 -10.50
N ALA A 173 5.83 9.90 -10.81
CA ALA A 173 6.74 9.13 -11.66
C ALA A 173 7.15 7.80 -10.99
N PHE A 174 7.44 7.83 -9.69
CA PHE A 174 7.68 6.61 -8.89
C PHE A 174 6.47 5.68 -8.93
N ILE A 175 5.27 6.17 -8.62
CA ILE A 175 4.01 5.40 -8.66
C ILE A 175 3.82 4.75 -10.04
N ARG A 176 3.97 5.53 -11.13
CA ARG A 176 3.84 5.02 -12.50
C ARG A 176 4.83 3.91 -12.80
N LYS A 177 6.11 4.11 -12.45
CA LYS A 177 7.15 3.12 -12.67
C LYS A 177 6.86 1.83 -11.90
N THR A 178 6.44 1.94 -10.64
CA THR A 178 6.11 0.79 -9.80
C THR A 178 4.94 0.01 -10.37
N ILE A 179 3.83 0.66 -10.72
CA ILE A 179 2.67 0.00 -11.33
C ILE A 179 3.05 -0.69 -12.63
N GLN A 180 3.78 -0.01 -13.52
CA GLN A 180 4.28 -0.59 -14.76
C GLN A 180 5.12 -1.85 -14.49
N HIS A 181 6.04 -1.79 -13.53
CA HIS A 181 6.92 -2.90 -13.19
C HIS A 181 6.13 -4.10 -12.64
N LEU A 182 5.23 -3.87 -11.69
CA LEU A 182 4.35 -4.91 -11.14
C LEU A 182 3.51 -5.57 -12.23
N ALA A 183 2.84 -4.77 -13.07
CA ALA A 183 2.03 -5.26 -14.19
C ALA A 183 2.87 -6.09 -15.18
N SER A 184 4.07 -5.62 -15.53
CA SER A 184 4.98 -6.33 -16.45
C SER A 184 5.47 -7.68 -15.90
N ASN A 185 5.36 -7.90 -14.59
CA ASN A 185 5.68 -9.16 -13.93
C ASN A 185 4.42 -9.97 -13.53
N GLY A 186 3.27 -9.69 -14.16
CA GLY A 186 2.06 -10.52 -14.06
C GLY A 186 1.05 -10.06 -13.01
N CYS A 187 1.14 -8.83 -12.51
CA CYS A 187 0.14 -8.29 -11.57
C CYS A 187 -1.17 -7.92 -12.27
N ASP A 188 -2.27 -8.57 -11.90
CA ASP A 188 -3.62 -8.31 -12.41
C ASP A 188 -4.42 -7.32 -11.54
N LEU A 189 -4.18 -7.34 -10.23
CA LEU A 189 -4.87 -6.52 -9.24
C LEU A 189 -3.88 -5.95 -8.22
N ILE A 190 -3.89 -4.64 -8.00
CA ILE A 190 -3.04 -4.01 -6.99
C ILE A 190 -3.88 -3.64 -5.77
N ARG A 191 -3.50 -4.17 -4.60
CA ARG A 191 -3.96 -3.67 -3.30
C ARG A 191 -3.27 -2.34 -3.03
N LEU A 192 -4.03 -1.25 -2.90
CA LEU A 192 -3.46 0.02 -2.45
C LEU A 192 -3.46 0.06 -0.93
N ASP A 193 -2.31 -0.25 -0.34
CA ASP A 193 -2.12 -0.23 1.10
C ASP A 193 -2.09 1.21 1.63
N ALA A 194 -2.81 1.43 2.74
CA ALA A 194 -2.83 2.70 3.46
C ALA A 194 -3.16 3.94 2.59
N PHE A 195 -3.86 3.77 1.45
CA PHE A 195 -4.09 4.86 0.51
C PHE A 195 -4.84 6.04 1.13
N ALA A 196 -5.73 5.77 2.09
CA ALA A 196 -6.50 6.81 2.79
C ALA A 196 -5.61 7.83 3.50
N TYR A 197 -4.38 7.46 3.87
CA TYR A 197 -3.42 8.36 4.49
C TYR A 197 -2.60 9.14 3.47
N ALA A 198 -2.60 8.79 2.18
CA ALA A 198 -1.65 9.31 1.20
C ALA A 198 -1.73 10.83 1.00
N VAL A 199 -2.93 11.41 1.11
CA VAL A 199 -3.15 12.85 0.93
C VAL A 199 -3.09 13.57 2.27
N LYS A 200 -2.13 14.48 2.42
CA LYS A 200 -2.02 15.40 3.56
C LYS A 200 -2.43 16.80 3.12
N LYS A 201 -3.27 17.46 3.91
CA LYS A 201 -3.82 18.78 3.59
C LYS A 201 -4.08 19.58 4.85
N LEU A 202 -3.62 20.83 4.84
CA LEU A 202 -3.83 21.77 5.93
C LEU A 202 -5.31 21.82 6.33
N ASP A 203 -5.54 21.87 7.64
CA ASP A 203 -6.86 22.05 8.26
C ASP A 203 -7.80 20.84 8.05
N THR A 204 -7.23 19.68 7.74
CA THR A 204 -7.91 18.39 7.68
C THR A 204 -7.29 17.42 8.69
N ASN A 205 -7.91 16.24 8.84
CA ASN A 205 -7.35 15.17 9.67
C ASN A 205 -6.35 14.27 8.93
N ASP A 206 -6.00 14.61 7.67
CA ASP A 206 -5.05 13.86 6.83
C ASP A 206 -5.42 12.38 6.61
N PHE A 207 -6.72 12.06 6.68
CA PHE A 207 -7.25 10.72 6.43
C PHE A 207 -8.48 10.80 5.54
N PHE A 208 -8.40 10.12 4.39
CA PHE A 208 -9.43 10.08 3.34
C PHE A 208 -9.90 11.50 2.95
N VAL A 209 -8.94 12.39 2.68
CA VAL A 209 -9.21 13.81 2.43
C VAL A 209 -9.94 14.01 1.11
N GLU A 210 -11.24 14.28 1.16
CA GLU A 210 -12.07 14.56 -0.01
C GLU A 210 -12.01 16.05 -0.41
N PRO A 211 -12.05 16.37 -1.72
CA PRO A 211 -12.11 15.46 -2.87
C PRO A 211 -10.73 14.96 -3.36
N ASP A 212 -9.65 15.44 -2.77
CA ASP A 212 -8.27 15.24 -3.22
C ASP A 212 -7.88 13.75 -3.31
N ILE A 213 -8.41 12.90 -2.43
CA ILE A 213 -8.21 11.45 -2.47
C ILE A 213 -8.75 10.80 -3.76
N TRP A 214 -9.88 11.30 -4.27
CA TRP A 214 -10.47 10.81 -5.52
C TRP A 214 -9.61 11.18 -6.72
N ASN A 215 -9.06 12.40 -6.73
CA ASN A 215 -8.13 12.83 -7.77
C ASN A 215 -6.85 11.97 -7.80
N LEU A 216 -6.36 11.53 -6.63
CA LEU A 216 -5.24 10.60 -6.55
C LEU A 216 -5.64 9.22 -7.09
N LEU A 217 -6.74 8.66 -6.59
CA LEU A 217 -7.23 7.35 -7.01
C LEU A 217 -7.52 7.28 -8.51
N ASP A 218 -8.11 8.33 -9.09
CA ASP A 218 -8.42 8.39 -10.53
C ASP A 218 -7.13 8.38 -11.35
N LYS A 219 -6.13 9.20 -10.98
CA LYS A 219 -4.81 9.19 -11.65
C LYS A 219 -4.12 7.83 -11.57
N VAL A 220 -4.16 7.20 -10.40
CA VAL A 220 -3.55 5.88 -10.17
C VAL A 220 -4.29 4.80 -10.97
N ARG A 221 -5.62 4.88 -11.05
CA ARG A 221 -6.45 3.99 -11.87
C ARG A 221 -6.14 4.15 -13.36
N ASP A 222 -6.02 5.38 -13.85
CA ASP A 222 -5.68 5.65 -15.25
C ASP A 222 -4.31 5.03 -15.60
N ILE A 223 -3.31 5.20 -14.72
CA ILE A 223 -2.00 4.56 -14.86
C ILE A 223 -2.11 3.03 -14.88
N ALA A 224 -2.84 2.43 -13.93
CA ALA A 224 -2.98 0.98 -13.85
C ALA A 224 -3.71 0.40 -15.09
N ALA A 225 -4.72 1.11 -15.59
CA ALA A 225 -5.45 0.75 -16.79
C ALA A 225 -4.59 0.76 -18.06
N GLU A 226 -3.59 1.65 -18.17
CA GLU A 226 -2.60 1.64 -19.27
C GLU A 226 -1.85 0.30 -19.36
N TYR A 227 -1.70 -0.42 -18.24
CA TYR A 227 -1.01 -1.71 -18.16
C TYR A 227 -1.95 -2.91 -17.93
N GLY A 228 -3.27 -2.70 -17.98
CA GLY A 228 -4.27 -3.77 -17.84
C GLY A 228 -4.45 -4.29 -16.41
N THR A 229 -4.08 -3.50 -15.40
CA THR A 229 -4.17 -3.85 -13.99
C THR A 229 -5.31 -3.09 -13.31
N GLU A 230 -6.05 -3.76 -12.43
CA GLU A 230 -7.13 -3.17 -11.64
C GLU A 230 -6.65 -2.76 -10.24
N LEU A 231 -7.46 -1.99 -9.50
CA LEU A 231 -7.13 -1.51 -8.16
C LEU A 231 -8.13 -1.99 -7.10
N LEU A 232 -7.62 -2.34 -5.92
CA LEU A 232 -8.38 -2.62 -4.71
C LEU A 232 -7.86 -1.74 -3.57
N PRO A 233 -8.44 -0.54 -3.38
CA PRO A 233 -8.07 0.34 -2.27
C PRO A 233 -8.45 -0.26 -0.92
N GLU A 234 -7.48 -0.40 -0.02
CA GLU A 234 -7.75 -0.92 1.32
C GLU A 234 -8.03 0.19 2.32
N ILE A 235 -9.15 0.07 3.05
CA ILE A 235 -9.47 0.99 4.15
C ILE A 235 -10.28 0.32 5.27
N HIS A 236 -9.75 0.37 6.48
CA HIS A 236 -10.46 -0.03 7.69
C HIS A 236 -11.12 1.19 8.36
N GLU A 237 -12.39 1.45 8.05
CA GLU A 237 -13.16 2.53 8.67
C GLU A 237 -14.67 2.20 8.65
N HIS A 238 -15.50 3.10 9.17
CA HIS A 238 -16.95 3.00 9.10
C HIS A 238 -17.43 2.60 7.69
N TYR A 239 -18.33 1.62 7.63
CA TYR A 239 -18.75 0.94 6.40
C TYR A 239 -19.26 1.88 5.28
N SER A 240 -19.71 3.08 5.63
CA SER A 240 -20.13 4.10 4.66
C SER A 240 -19.02 4.52 3.71
N ILE A 241 -17.74 4.44 4.11
CA ILE A 241 -16.63 4.77 3.22
C ILE A 241 -16.44 3.67 2.16
N GLN A 242 -16.63 2.40 2.53
CA GLN A 242 -16.62 1.30 1.57
C GLN A 242 -17.71 1.49 0.50
N PHE A 243 -18.92 1.92 0.90
CA PHE A 243 -19.96 2.26 -0.07
C PHE A 243 -19.57 3.43 -0.99
N LYS A 244 -18.94 4.50 -0.46
CA LYS A 244 -18.43 5.58 -1.31
C LYS A 244 -17.40 5.09 -2.33
N ILE A 245 -16.47 4.21 -1.92
CA ILE A 245 -15.45 3.66 -2.82
C ILE A 245 -16.10 2.81 -3.92
N ALA A 246 -17.08 1.98 -3.56
CA ALA A 246 -17.84 1.18 -4.52
C ALA A 246 -18.69 2.06 -5.47
N ASP A 247 -19.29 3.15 -4.98
CA ASP A 247 -20.04 4.12 -5.80
C ASP A 247 -19.14 4.84 -6.83
N HIS A 248 -17.82 4.82 -6.61
CA HIS A 248 -16.79 5.34 -7.53
C HIS A 248 -16.20 4.24 -8.44
N ASP A 249 -16.84 3.07 -8.54
CA ASP A 249 -16.45 1.92 -9.36
C ASP A 249 -15.06 1.32 -9.01
N TYR A 250 -14.69 1.36 -7.72
CA TYR A 250 -13.52 0.62 -7.21
C TYR A 250 -13.94 -0.69 -6.52
N TYR A 251 -13.08 -1.70 -6.61
CA TYR A 251 -13.20 -2.87 -5.74
C TYR A 251 -13.07 -2.47 -4.27
N VAL A 252 -13.79 -3.18 -3.40
CA VAL A 252 -13.78 -2.96 -1.95
C VAL A 252 -13.67 -4.28 -1.20
N TYR A 253 -13.03 -4.23 -0.04
CA TYR A 253 -13.12 -5.31 0.94
C TYR A 253 -14.45 -5.25 1.68
N ASP A 254 -15.14 -6.38 1.78
CA ASP A 254 -16.27 -6.52 2.70
C ASP A 254 -15.76 -6.83 4.12
N PHE A 255 -15.28 -5.79 4.81
CA PHE A 255 -14.83 -5.92 6.19
C PHE A 255 -15.98 -6.09 7.20
N ALA A 256 -17.24 -5.87 6.80
CA ALA A 256 -18.40 -6.06 7.66
C ALA A 256 -18.77 -7.54 7.77
N LEU A 257 -18.71 -8.28 6.65
CA LEU A 257 -19.13 -9.66 6.55
C LEU A 257 -18.49 -10.61 7.57
N PRO A 258 -17.17 -10.57 7.86
CA PRO A 258 -16.58 -11.41 8.90
C PRO A 258 -17.24 -11.23 10.27
N MET A 259 -17.47 -9.99 10.68
CA MET A 259 -18.05 -9.67 11.99
C MET A 259 -19.53 -10.01 12.06
N VAL A 260 -20.27 -9.73 10.99
CA VAL A 260 -21.71 -10.05 10.90
C VAL A 260 -21.95 -11.56 10.83
N THR A 261 -21.07 -12.30 10.15
CA THR A 261 -21.10 -13.77 10.11
C THR A 261 -20.85 -14.35 11.50
N LEU A 262 -19.80 -13.89 12.20
CA LEU A 262 -19.54 -14.31 13.58
C LEU A 262 -20.73 -14.00 14.49
N TYR A 263 -21.27 -12.78 14.44
CA TYR A 263 -22.47 -12.42 15.21
C TYR A 263 -23.62 -13.40 14.95
N THR A 264 -23.88 -13.73 13.69
CA THR A 264 -24.96 -14.63 13.29
C THR A 264 -24.76 -16.03 13.85
N LEU A 265 -23.54 -16.59 13.73
CA LEU A 265 -23.21 -17.92 14.23
C LEU A 265 -23.34 -17.99 15.77
N TYR A 266 -22.89 -16.97 16.50
CA TYR A 266 -22.93 -16.97 17.97
C TYR A 266 -24.30 -16.65 18.56
N SER A 267 -25.07 -15.78 17.91
CA SER A 267 -26.37 -15.33 18.43
C SER A 267 -27.56 -16.09 17.84
N SER A 268 -27.35 -16.88 16.78
CA SER A 268 -28.40 -17.49 15.95
C SER A 268 -29.37 -16.47 15.34
N ARG A 269 -28.98 -15.20 15.25
CA ARG A 269 -29.77 -14.10 14.70
C ARG A 269 -29.25 -13.70 13.34
N THR A 270 -30.11 -13.75 12.33
CA THR A 270 -29.71 -13.58 10.92
C THR A 270 -30.01 -12.19 10.36
N GLU A 271 -30.68 -11.30 11.12
CA GLU A 271 -31.24 -10.05 10.58
C GLU A 271 -30.16 -9.04 10.16
N ARG A 272 -28.94 -9.16 10.70
CA ARG A 272 -27.80 -8.33 10.29
C ARG A 272 -27.09 -8.86 9.05
N LEU A 273 -27.11 -10.18 8.82
CA LEU A 273 -26.47 -10.83 7.67
C LEU A 273 -27.35 -10.78 6.43
N ALA A 274 -28.67 -10.85 6.60
CA ALA A 274 -29.63 -10.81 5.51
C ALA A 274 -29.94 -9.40 5.00
N LYS A 275 -29.26 -8.38 5.52
CA LYS A 275 -29.41 -6.97 5.13
C LYS A 275 -28.39 -6.60 4.06
#